data_AF-A0A4Z0J866-F1
#
_entry.id   AF-A0A4Z0J866-F1
#
_cell.length_a   1.000
_cell.length_b   1.000
_cell.length_c   1.000
_cell.angle_alpha   90.00
_cell.angle_beta   90.00
_cell.angle_gamma   90.00
#
_symmetry.space_group_name_H-M   'P 1'
#
loop_
_entity.id
_entity.type
_entity.pdbx_description
1 polymer ?
#
loop_
_entity_poly.entity_id
_entity_poly.type
_entity_poly.pdbx_seq_one_letter_code
_entity_poly.pdbx_strand_id
1 'polypeptide(L)'
;MTQATAGSTVAPKMQMSPERAKQVVTMTKSIRAHFPELAAIPNAQLIYSTWRSFKRIDQTNDSDYQTMAGVFFHEFDRHLLHYQLSKTGQEAVIRQRFFAILTEIL
;
A
#
# COMPACT_ATOMS: atom_id res chain seq x y z
N MET A 1 -14.41 -42.78 -1.42
CA MET A 1 -14.11 -42.12 -2.71
C MET A 1 -13.71 -40.69 -2.43
N THR A 2 -12.54 -40.31 -2.91
CA THR A 2 -11.90 -38.99 -2.78
C THR A 2 -12.57 -37.97 -3.70
N GLN A 3 -12.82 -36.75 -3.24
CA GLN A 3 -12.42 -35.55 -4.00
C GLN A 3 -12.39 -34.30 -3.12
N ALA A 4 -11.21 -33.66 -3.11
CA ALA A 4 -10.94 -32.38 -2.49
C ALA A 4 -11.59 -31.24 -3.28
N THR A 5 -12.00 -30.18 -2.58
CA THR A 5 -12.04 -28.84 -3.19
C THR A 5 -11.16 -27.92 -2.37
N ALA A 6 -10.10 -27.48 -3.04
CA ALA A 6 -9.06 -26.59 -2.57
C ALA A 6 -9.64 -25.31 -1.94
N GLY A 7 -8.88 -24.78 -0.98
CA GLY A 7 -9.21 -23.58 -0.24
C GLY A 7 -9.61 -22.41 -1.11
N SER A 8 -10.83 -21.94 -0.93
CA SER A 8 -11.18 -20.57 -1.23
C SER A 8 -10.45 -19.69 -0.21
N THR A 9 -9.22 -19.29 -0.53
CA THR A 9 -8.60 -18.13 0.11
C THR A 9 -9.54 -16.97 -0.20
N VAL A 10 -10.45 -16.67 0.72
CA VAL A 10 -11.35 -15.51 0.62
C VAL A 10 -10.43 -14.31 0.47
N ALA A 11 -10.34 -13.76 -0.75
CA ALA A 11 -9.67 -12.51 -0.96
C ALA A 11 -10.34 -11.52 0.01
N PRO A 12 -9.61 -10.93 0.96
CA PRO A 12 -10.23 -10.12 2.00
C PRO A 12 -11.02 -9.01 1.30
N LYS A 13 -12.34 -8.98 1.52
CA LYS A 13 -13.22 -7.97 0.94
C LYS A 13 -12.66 -6.60 1.34
N MET A 14 -12.29 -5.79 0.35
CA MET A 14 -11.93 -4.39 0.56
C MET A 14 -13.16 -3.65 1.07
N GLN A 15 -13.30 -3.56 2.39
CA GLN A 15 -14.32 -2.74 3.02
C GLN A 15 -13.69 -1.39 3.37
N MET A 16 -14.29 -0.30 2.88
CA MET A 16 -13.89 1.07 3.18
C MET A 16 -15.04 2.05 2.87
N SER A 17 -15.01 3.25 3.46
CA SER A 17 -15.94 4.32 3.13
C SER A 17 -15.68 4.86 1.70
N PRO A 18 -16.66 5.51 1.05
CA PRO A 18 -16.46 6.13 -0.27
C PRO A 18 -15.30 7.14 -0.29
N GLU A 19 -15.12 7.89 0.79
CA GLU A 19 -14.02 8.85 0.95
C GLU A 19 -12.66 8.15 0.96
N ARG A 20 -12.53 7.05 1.72
CA ARG A 20 -11.31 6.25 1.74
C ARG A 20 -11.06 5.55 0.41
N ALA A 21 -12.11 5.10 -0.28
CA ALA A 21 -11.96 4.56 -1.64
C ALA A 21 -11.38 5.59 -2.61
N LYS A 22 -11.83 6.84 -2.53
CA LYS A 22 -11.27 7.94 -3.32
C LYS A 22 -9.79 8.16 -2.99
N GLN A 23 -9.43 8.21 -1.70
CA GLN A 23 -8.04 8.40 -1.28
C GLN A 23 -7.12 7.25 -1.71
N VAL A 24 -7.56 6.00 -1.60
CA VAL A 24 -6.82 4.83 -2.09
C VAL A 24 -6.56 4.93 -3.60
N VAL A 25 -7.58 5.27 -4.39
CA VAL A 25 -7.44 5.41 -5.85
C VAL A 25 -6.51 6.57 -6.20
N THR A 26 -6.65 7.72 -5.54
CA THR A 26 -5.76 8.88 -5.74
C THR A 26 -4.32 8.52 -5.38
N MET A 27 -4.10 7.91 -4.21
CA MET A 27 -2.78 7.47 -3.77
C MET A 27 -2.17 6.47 -4.74
N THR A 28 -2.96 5.52 -5.23
CA THR A 28 -2.47 4.53 -6.20
C THR A 28 -2.01 5.19 -7.51
N LYS A 29 -2.73 6.21 -7.99
CA LYS A 29 -2.33 6.98 -9.18
C LYS A 29 -1.05 7.78 -8.92
N SER A 30 -0.94 8.44 -7.77
CA SER A 30 0.28 9.17 -7.42
C SER A 30 1.47 8.24 -7.24
N ILE A 31 1.30 7.09 -6.58
CA ILE A 31 2.34 6.06 -6.49
C ILE A 31 2.78 5.63 -7.90
N ARG A 32 1.84 5.39 -8.81
CA ARG A 32 2.17 5.03 -10.20
C ARG A 32 3.00 6.10 -10.92
N ALA A 33 2.69 7.38 -10.70
CA ALA A 33 3.39 8.49 -11.33
C ALA A 33 4.79 8.72 -10.72
N HIS A 34 4.91 8.58 -9.40
CA HIS A 34 6.14 8.88 -8.68
C HIS A 34 7.10 7.69 -8.63
N PHE A 35 6.63 6.45 -8.79
CA PHE A 35 7.42 5.22 -8.70
C PHE A 35 7.43 4.43 -10.02
N PRO A 36 8.26 4.84 -11.01
CA PRO A 36 8.39 4.12 -12.27
C PRO A 36 8.85 2.67 -12.07
N GLU A 37 9.58 2.36 -11.00
CA GLU A 37 9.98 1.00 -10.64
C GLU A 37 8.79 0.06 -10.41
N LEU A 38 7.59 0.60 -10.14
CA LEU A 38 6.38 -0.18 -9.93
C LEU A 38 5.55 -0.35 -11.22
N ALA A 39 5.98 0.17 -12.36
CA ALA A 39 5.20 0.18 -13.60
C ALA A 39 4.74 -1.23 -14.04
N ALA A 40 5.55 -2.26 -13.80
CA ALA A 40 5.24 -3.65 -14.12
C ALA A 40 4.14 -4.28 -13.23
N ILE A 41 3.80 -3.64 -12.11
CA ILE A 41 2.83 -4.16 -11.14
C ILE A 41 1.41 -3.91 -11.62
N PRO A 42 0.53 -4.92 -11.67
CA PRO A 42 -0.87 -4.74 -12.04
C PRO A 42 -1.59 -3.73 -11.15
N ASN A 43 -2.46 -2.89 -11.74
CA ASN A 43 -3.24 -1.90 -10.99
C ASN A 43 -4.04 -2.52 -9.84
N ALA A 44 -4.62 -3.70 -10.03
CA ALA A 44 -5.39 -4.37 -8.97
C ALA A 44 -4.52 -4.72 -7.74
N GLN A 45 -3.29 -5.18 -7.96
CA GLN A 45 -2.35 -5.46 -6.86
C GLN A 45 -1.89 -4.17 -6.19
N LEU A 46 -1.60 -3.12 -6.98
CA LEU A 46 -1.19 -1.83 -6.44
C LEU A 46 -2.28 -1.21 -5.57
N ILE A 47 -3.53 -1.18 -6.05
CA ILE A 47 -4.70 -0.71 -5.30
C ILE A 47 -4.88 -1.50 -4.01
N TYR A 48 -4.73 -2.83 -4.07
CA TYR A 48 -4.85 -3.69 -2.89
C TYR A 48 -3.79 -3.41 -1.83
N SER A 49 -2.52 -3.29 -2.24
CA SER A 49 -1.44 -2.96 -1.32
C SER A 49 -1.60 -1.56 -0.73
N THR A 50 -2.01 -0.58 -1.54
CA THR A 50 -2.32 0.78 -1.07
C THR A 50 -3.44 0.79 -0.04
N TRP A 51 -4.57 0.11 -0.31
CA TRP A 51 -5.66 -0.04 0.65
C TRP A 51 -5.20 -0.68 1.97
N ARG A 52 -4.41 -1.75 1.88
CA ARG A 52 -3.90 -2.46 3.05
C ARG A 52 -3.01 -1.55 3.91
N SER A 53 -2.16 -0.76 3.28
CA SER A 53 -1.31 0.23 3.97
C SER A 53 -2.13 1.32 4.64
N PHE A 54 -3.19 1.85 4.00
CA PHE A 54 -4.11 2.79 4.66
C PHE A 54 -4.79 2.17 5.87
N LYS A 55 -5.28 0.93 5.73
CA LYS A 55 -5.89 0.21 6.85
C LYS A 55 -4.93 0.06 8.03
N ARG A 56 -3.62 -0.06 7.76
CA ARG A 56 -2.61 -0.08 8.82
C ARG A 56 -2.44 1.29 9.47
N ILE A 57 -2.36 2.37 8.68
CA ILE A 57 -2.31 3.75 9.21
C ILE A 57 -3.49 4.01 10.14
N ASP A 58 -4.71 3.67 9.70
CA ASP A 58 -5.94 3.87 10.48
C ASP A 58 -5.92 3.10 11.82
N GLN A 59 -5.14 2.02 11.92
CA GLN A 59 -4.97 1.24 13.17
C GLN A 59 -3.94 1.83 14.13
N THR A 60 -2.99 2.61 13.63
CA THR A 60 -1.86 3.12 14.42
C THR A 60 -2.22 4.35 15.26
N ASN A 61 -3.36 5.02 15.00
CA ASN A 61 -3.82 6.23 15.71
C ASN A 61 -2.76 7.35 15.82
N ASP A 62 -1.75 7.32 14.94
CA ASP A 62 -0.72 8.33 14.83
C ASP A 62 -1.27 9.53 14.07
N SER A 63 -0.93 10.75 14.49
CA SER A 63 -1.26 11.99 13.77
C SER A 63 -0.07 12.55 12.96
N ASP A 64 1.10 11.94 13.10
CA ASP A 64 2.33 12.39 12.45
C ASP A 64 2.50 11.75 11.06
N TYR A 65 2.54 12.59 10.03
CA TYR A 65 2.68 12.14 8.63
C TYR A 65 3.98 11.38 8.37
N GLN A 66 5.06 11.67 9.08
CA GLN A 66 6.33 10.97 8.90
C GLN A 66 6.24 9.52 9.40
N THR A 67 5.57 9.32 10.53
CA THR A 67 5.26 8.00 11.09
C THR A 67 4.28 7.25 10.19
N MET A 68 3.21 7.90 9.73
CA MET A 68 2.28 7.31 8.76
C MET A 68 2.98 6.87 7.48
N ALA A 69 3.89 7.67 6.93
CA ALA A 69 4.66 7.34 5.74
C ALA A 69 5.57 6.12 5.96
N GLY A 70 6.19 6.02 7.14
CA GLY A 70 6.99 4.85 7.53
C GLY A 70 6.14 3.57 7.60
N VAL A 71 4.99 3.64 8.29
CA VAL A 71 4.04 2.51 8.41
C VAL A 71 3.50 2.12 7.04
N PHE A 72 3.10 3.09 6.22
CA PHE A 72 2.61 2.87 4.87
C PHE A 72 3.65 2.13 4.04
N PHE A 73 4.87 2.68 3.98
CA PHE A 73 5.97 2.15 3.20
C PHE A 73 6.30 0.72 3.63
N HIS A 74 6.39 0.46 4.93
CA HIS A 74 6.77 -0.85 5.43
C HIS A 74 5.72 -1.92 5.08
N GLU A 75 4.42 -1.63 5.26
CA GLU A 75 3.36 -2.55 4.84
C GLU A 75 3.33 -2.72 3.33
N PHE A 76 3.54 -1.63 2.59
CA PHE A 76 3.51 -1.65 1.13
C PHE A 76 4.65 -2.49 0.56
N ASP A 77 5.89 -2.24 0.98
CA ASP A 77 7.07 -2.96 0.50
C ASP A 77 7.05 -4.43 0.96
N ARG A 78 6.61 -4.71 2.19
CA ARG A 78 6.44 -6.07 2.69
C ARG A 78 5.49 -6.89 1.82
N HIS A 79 4.33 -6.32 1.50
CA HIS A 79 3.25 -7.08 0.86
C HIS A 79 3.28 -7.07 -0.67
N LEU A 80 3.83 -6.00 -1.26
CA LEU A 80 3.90 -5.88 -2.70
C LEU A 80 5.22 -6.39 -3.28
N LEU A 81 6.32 -6.16 -2.56
CA LEU A 81 7.67 -6.30 -3.09
C LEU A 81 8.57 -7.18 -2.22
N HIS A 82 8.03 -7.81 -1.16
CA HIS A 82 8.77 -8.70 -0.27
C HIS A 82 10.09 -8.09 0.26
N TYR A 83 10.02 -6.83 0.67
CA TYR A 83 11.14 -6.04 1.19
C TYR A 83 12.20 -5.64 0.16
N GLN A 84 11.91 -5.67 -1.15
CA GLN A 84 12.89 -5.28 -2.16
C GLN A 84 13.30 -3.80 -2.03
N LEU A 85 12.38 -2.90 -1.71
CA LEU A 85 12.72 -1.48 -1.56
C LEU A 85 13.54 -1.23 -0.30
N SER A 86 13.16 -1.82 0.84
CA SER A 86 13.94 -1.74 2.08
C SER A 86 15.35 -2.32 1.91
N LYS A 87 15.52 -3.37 1.09
CA LYS A 87 16.83 -3.99 0.83
C LYS A 87 17.74 -3.18 -0.10
N THR A 88 17.22 -2.18 -0.80
CA THR A 88 18.03 -1.36 -1.72
C THR A 88 18.94 -0.35 -1.01
N GLY A 89 18.80 -0.17 0.31
CA GLY A 89 19.51 0.86 1.06
C GLY A 89 18.99 2.29 0.82
N GLN A 90 17.98 2.47 -0.02
CA GLN A 90 17.37 3.78 -0.34
C GLN A 90 16.06 4.03 0.44
N GLU A 91 15.89 3.36 1.58
CA GLU A 91 14.66 3.41 2.38
C GLU A 91 14.26 4.85 2.74
N ALA A 92 15.22 5.71 3.13
CA ALA A 92 14.93 7.10 3.50
C ALA A 92 14.37 7.91 2.33
N VAL A 93 14.95 7.78 1.13
CA VAL A 93 14.50 8.49 -0.09
C VAL A 93 13.11 8.01 -0.50
N ILE A 94 12.88 6.70 -0.43
CA ILE A 94 11.60 6.10 -0.79
C ILE A 94 10.51 6.50 0.21
N ARG A 95 10.80 6.50 1.51
CA ARG A 95 9.89 7.01 2.53
C ARG A 95 9.56 8.48 2.32
N GLN A 96 10.54 9.31 1.94
CA GLN A 96 10.30 10.72 1.65
C GLN A 96 9.37 10.90 0.44
N ARG A 97 9.50 10.07 -0.60
CA ARG A 97 8.55 10.05 -1.73
C ARG A 97 7.14 9.67 -1.27
N PHE A 98 6.98 8.66 -0.42
CA PHE A 98 5.68 8.31 0.16
C PHE A 98 5.11 9.41 1.06
N PHE A 99 5.95 10.07 1.87
CA PHE A 99 5.56 11.20 2.70
C PHE A 99 4.99 12.33 1.85
N ALA A 100 5.69 12.74 0.79
CA ALA A 100 5.21 13.80 -0.11
C ALA A 100 3.81 13.46 -0.65
N ILE A 101 3.61 12.24 -1.13
CA ILE A 101 2.31 11.81 -1.67
C ILE A 101 1.23 11.77 -0.57
N LEU A 102 1.56 11.32 0.65
CA LEU A 102 0.59 11.29 1.76
C LEU A 102 0.16 12.70 2.16
N THR A 103 1.09 13.65 2.25
CA THR A 103 0.76 15.06 2.56
C THR A 103 -0.09 15.75 1.50
N GLU A 104 -0.09 15.26 0.25
CA GLU A 104 -0.95 15.77 -0.81
C GLU A 104 -2.38 15.20 -0.76
N ILE A 105 -2.60 14.10 -0.02
CA ILE A 105 -3.84 13.31 -0.08
C ILE A 105 -4.62 13.28 1.24
N LEU A 106 -3.92 13.29 2.37
CA LEU A 106 -4.47 13.19 3.72
C LEU A 106 -4.55 14.56 4.38
#